data_AF-A0A4U8V535-F1
#
_entry.id   AF-A0A4U8V535-F1
#
_cell.length_a   1.000
_cell.length_b   1.000
_cell.length_c   1.000
_cell.angle_alpha   90.00
_cell.angle_beta   90.00
_cell.angle_gamma   90.00
#
_symmetry.space_group_name_H-M   'P 1'
#
loop_
_entity.id
_entity.type
_entity.pdbx_description
1 polymer ?
#
loop_
_entity_poly.entity_id
_entity_poly.type
_entity_poly.pdbx_seq_one_letter_code
_entity_poly.pdbx_strand_id
1 'polypeptide(L)'
;MRVAVGIHKEDIDAAIETYNVMLERWFTHSSATIFNAGTCKHLMCSCFLLTMQNDTIDGIFKTLRQSALISKFAGGVGLNVQCIPALGTVEAGANGSTNGLIPVLRVYNSTARFVNQGVNKVGTIAAQNHLVIFE
;
A
#
# COMPACT_ATOMS: atom_id res chain seq x y z
N MET A 1 18.20 -1.15 20.91
CA MET A 1 19.24 -1.96 20.26
C MET A 1 18.77 -2.71 19.01
N ARG A 2 17.81 -3.66 19.05
CA ARG A 2 17.42 -4.44 17.84
C ARG A 2 17.15 -3.57 16.60
N VAL A 3 16.38 -2.50 16.75
CA VAL A 3 16.03 -1.60 15.63
C VAL A 3 17.27 -0.90 15.08
N ALA A 4 18.12 -0.34 15.94
CA ALA A 4 19.34 0.35 15.54
C ALA A 4 20.31 -0.60 14.81
N VAL A 5 20.55 -1.80 15.34
CA VAL A 5 21.36 -2.83 14.66
C VAL A 5 20.71 -3.28 13.35
N GLY A 6 19.38 -3.42 13.32
CA GLY A 6 18.64 -3.77 12.12
C GLY A 6 18.76 -2.74 10.98
N ILE A 7 18.98 -1.47 11.32
CA ILE A 7 19.16 -0.37 10.36
C ILE A 7 20.63 -0.25 9.94
N HIS A 8 21.56 -0.20 10.90
CA HIS A 8 22.98 0.11 10.68
C HIS A 8 23.86 -1.12 10.40
N LYS A 9 23.36 -2.33 10.68
CA LYS A 9 24.04 -3.63 10.43
C LYS A 9 25.45 -3.71 11.04
N GLU A 10 26.48 -3.66 10.21
CA GLU A 10 27.90 -3.81 10.61
C GLU A 10 28.48 -2.52 11.20
N ASP A 11 27.82 -1.38 10.99
CA ASP A 11 28.22 -0.10 11.58
C ASP A 11 27.73 0.00 13.03
N ILE A 12 28.59 -0.44 13.95
CA ILE A 12 28.29 -0.50 15.38
C ILE A 12 28.25 0.90 16.00
N ASP A 13 29.13 1.81 15.56
CA ASP A 13 29.22 3.16 16.11
C ASP A 13 27.92 3.93 15.83
N ALA A 14 27.42 3.88 14.59
CA ALA A 14 26.13 4.48 14.23
C ALA A 14 24.95 3.78 14.92
N ALA A 15 25.02 2.45 15.14
CA ALA A 15 23.98 1.74 15.88
C ALA A 15 23.88 2.19 17.35
N ILE A 16 25.01 2.47 17.99
CA ILE A 16 25.06 2.99 19.37
C ILE A 16 24.53 4.42 19.41
N GLU A 17 24.94 5.27 18.47
CA GLU A 17 24.45 6.65 18.36
C GLU A 17 22.91 6.68 18.22
N THR A 18 22.39 5.98 17.22
CA THR A 18 20.93 5.90 16.98
C THR A 18 20.18 5.36 18.19
N TYR A 19 20.75 4.38 18.90
CA TYR A 19 20.13 3.85 20.10
C TYR A 19 20.05 4.89 21.22
N ASN A 20 21.12 5.64 21.47
CA ASN A 20 21.16 6.67 22.52
C ASN A 20 20.16 7.79 22.22
N VAL A 21 20.10 8.27 20.97
CA VAL A 21 19.18 9.33 20.56
C VAL A 21 17.71 8.87 20.66
N MET A 22 17.41 7.60 20.32
CA MET A 22 16.09 7.02 20.53
C MET A 22 15.74 6.84 22.02
N LEU A 23 16.73 6.50 22.87
CA LEU A 23 16.57 6.34 24.33
C LEU A 23 16.17 7.65 25.00
N GLU A 24 16.83 8.74 24.59
CA GLU A 24 16.55 10.11 25.02
C GLU A 24 15.25 10.68 24.41
N ARG A 25 14.57 9.92 23.56
CA ARG A 25 13.28 10.26 22.93
C ARG A 25 13.32 11.47 22.02
N TRP A 26 14.47 11.80 21.43
CA TRP A 26 14.55 12.86 20.42
C TRP A 26 13.75 12.52 19.16
N PHE A 27 13.72 11.25 18.77
CA PHE A 27 12.86 10.76 17.69
C PHE A 27 12.47 9.30 17.91
N THR A 28 11.50 8.82 17.14
CA THR A 28 11.12 7.41 17.06
C THR A 28 10.91 7.00 15.60
N HIS A 29 11.25 5.77 15.27
CA HIS A 29 10.97 5.23 13.95
C HIS A 29 9.50 4.86 13.79
N SER A 30 9.07 4.65 12.54
CA SER A 30 7.71 4.21 12.24
C SER A 30 7.42 2.85 12.89
N SER A 31 6.14 2.56 13.17
CA SER A 31 5.74 1.28 13.75
C SER A 31 6.23 0.08 12.94
N ALA A 32 6.19 0.15 11.59
CA ALA A 32 6.69 -0.93 10.74
C ALA A 32 8.19 -1.19 10.93
N THR A 33 8.98 -0.12 11.05
CA THR A 33 10.42 -0.21 11.35
C THR A 33 10.65 -0.84 12.72
N ILE A 34 9.91 -0.40 13.74
CA ILE A 34 10.04 -0.95 15.10
C ILE A 34 9.67 -2.43 15.15
N PHE A 35 8.58 -2.84 14.48
CA PHE A 35 8.17 -4.25 14.46
C PHE A 35 9.15 -5.11 13.66
N ASN A 36 9.57 -4.67 12.47
CA ASN A 36 10.22 -5.56 11.50
C ASN A 36 11.75 -5.45 11.43
N ALA A 37 12.38 -4.42 11.99
CA ALA A 37 13.84 -4.26 11.94
C ALA A 37 14.58 -5.43 12.61
N GLY A 38 15.52 -6.05 11.91
CA GLY A 38 16.26 -7.21 12.44
C GLY A 38 15.46 -8.52 12.53
N THR A 39 14.31 -8.61 11.85
CA THR A 39 13.56 -9.88 11.67
C THR A 39 13.87 -10.49 10.29
N CYS A 40 13.54 -11.77 10.06
CA CYS A 40 13.78 -12.46 8.79
C CYS A 40 13.05 -11.83 7.58
N LYS A 41 11.98 -11.05 7.81
CA LYS A 41 11.24 -10.32 6.78
C LYS A 41 11.21 -8.84 7.15
N HIS A 42 12.27 -8.14 6.79
CA HIS A 42 12.50 -6.73 7.11
C HIS A 42 11.71 -5.76 6.20
N LEU A 43 10.38 -5.80 6.24
CA LEU A 43 9.55 -4.76 5.62
C LEU A 43 9.43 -3.56 6.56
N MET A 44 10.30 -2.56 6.40
CA MET A 44 10.34 -1.38 7.27
C MET A 44 9.51 -0.20 6.74
N CYS A 45 8.92 -0.31 5.55
CA CYS A 45 8.10 0.71 4.93
C CYS A 45 6.61 0.48 5.26
N SER A 46 5.93 1.54 5.69
CA SER A 46 4.51 1.48 6.07
C SER A 46 3.55 1.83 4.93
N CYS A 47 3.94 2.75 4.04
CA CYS A 47 3.05 3.34 3.03
C CYS A 47 3.60 3.11 1.63
N PHE A 48 2.72 2.71 0.71
CA PHE A 48 3.04 2.46 -0.68
C PHE A 48 2.08 3.24 -1.58
N LEU A 49 2.60 3.88 -2.61
CA LEU A 49 1.81 4.53 -3.64
C LEU A 49 1.90 3.71 -4.92
N LEU A 50 0.74 3.24 -5.40
CA LEU A 50 0.61 2.52 -6.66
C LEU A 50 -0.17 3.37 -7.64
N THR A 51 0.26 3.39 -8.88
CA THR A 51 -0.52 3.93 -10.00
C THR A 51 -1.08 2.76 -10.78
N MET A 52 -2.36 2.84 -11.12
CA MET A 52 -3.00 1.83 -11.94
C MET A 52 -2.34 1.79 -13.32
N GLN A 53 -1.97 0.58 -13.77
CA GLN A 53 -1.13 0.43 -14.96
C GLN A 53 -1.84 0.85 -16.24
N ASN A 54 -3.05 0.34 -16.45
CA ASN A 54 -3.90 0.59 -17.62
C ASN A 54 -5.38 0.53 -17.20
N ASP A 55 -6.25 1.04 -18.07
CA ASP A 55 -7.72 0.94 -18.00
C ASP A 55 -8.27 -0.45 -18.34
N THR A 56 -7.42 -1.36 -18.82
CA THR A 56 -7.80 -2.74 -19.15
C THR A 56 -7.97 -3.62 -17.92
N ILE A 57 -8.80 -4.68 -18.06
CA ILE A 57 -9.01 -5.69 -17.01
C ILE A 57 -7.67 -6.26 -16.50
N ASP A 58 -6.73 -6.56 -17.40
CA ASP A 58 -5.41 -7.05 -17.01
C ASP A 58 -4.62 -6.04 -16.15
N GLY A 59 -4.67 -4.75 -16.51
CA GLY A 59 -4.04 -3.68 -15.73
C GLY A 59 -4.67 -3.54 -14.33
N ILE A 60 -5.99 -3.59 -14.25
CA ILE A 60 -6.75 -3.51 -12.98
C ILE A 60 -6.38 -4.69 -12.07
N PHE A 61 -6.41 -5.93 -12.58
CA PHE A 61 -6.14 -7.13 -11.78
C PHE A 61 -4.65 -7.29 -11.42
N LYS A 62 -3.72 -6.84 -12.27
CA LYS A 62 -2.29 -6.76 -11.91
C LYS A 62 -2.06 -5.81 -10.74
N THR A 63 -2.67 -4.63 -10.80
CA THR A 63 -2.57 -3.63 -9.72
C THR A 63 -3.25 -4.13 -8.43
N LEU A 64 -4.38 -4.85 -8.55
CA LEU A 64 -5.07 -5.47 -7.42
C LEU A 64 -4.19 -6.54 -6.76
N ARG A 65 -3.56 -7.41 -7.56
CA ARG A 65 -2.62 -8.42 -7.06
C ARG A 65 -1.46 -7.78 -6.31
N GLN A 66 -0.89 -6.71 -6.85
CA GLN A 66 0.20 -5.98 -6.18
C GLN A 66 -0.27 -5.39 -4.85
N SER A 67 -1.44 -4.77 -4.83
CA SER A 67 -2.06 -4.20 -3.62
C SER A 67 -2.32 -5.27 -2.56
N ALA A 68 -2.80 -6.45 -2.96
CA ALA A 68 -3.02 -7.60 -2.09
C ALA A 68 -1.70 -8.12 -1.49
N LEU A 69 -0.63 -8.22 -2.30
CA LEU A 69 0.68 -8.64 -1.80
C LEU A 69 1.25 -7.66 -0.78
N ILE A 70 1.12 -6.35 -1.01
CA ILE A 70 1.58 -5.32 -0.07
C ILE A 70 0.75 -5.38 1.22
N SER A 71 -0.58 -5.48 1.10
CA SER A 71 -1.47 -5.57 2.27
C SER A 71 -1.15 -6.79 3.13
N LYS A 72 -0.80 -7.94 2.53
CA LYS A 72 -0.40 -9.15 3.27
C LYS A 72 0.75 -8.92 4.23
N PHE A 73 1.67 -7.99 3.94
CA PHE A 73 2.82 -7.66 4.79
C PHE A 73 2.60 -6.40 5.64
N ALA A 74 1.35 -6.06 5.94
CA ALA A 74 0.99 -4.92 6.77
C ALA A 74 1.30 -3.53 6.17
N GLY A 75 1.47 -3.43 4.85
CA GLY A 75 1.62 -2.16 4.15
C GLY A 75 0.28 -1.51 3.83
N GLY A 76 0.16 -0.20 4.04
CA GLY A 76 -0.95 0.62 3.53
C GLY A 76 -0.72 1.00 2.07
N VAL A 77 -1.77 0.97 1.25
CA VAL A 77 -1.67 1.25 -0.19
C VAL A 77 -2.50 2.49 -0.56
N GLY A 78 -1.86 3.51 -1.11
CA GLY A 78 -2.50 4.57 -1.87
C GLY A 78 -2.52 4.21 -3.34
N LEU A 79 -3.66 4.35 -4.00
CA LEU A 79 -3.91 3.93 -5.37
C LEU A 79 -4.35 5.14 -6.20
N ASN A 80 -3.58 5.48 -7.25
CA ASN A 80 -4.04 6.42 -8.26
C ASN A 80 -4.88 5.68 -9.31
N VAL A 81 -6.16 6.06 -9.43
CA VAL A 81 -7.16 5.45 -10.32
C VAL A 81 -7.60 6.39 -11.45
N GLN A 82 -6.85 7.45 -11.72
CA GLN A 82 -7.17 8.44 -12.76
C GLN A 82 -7.31 7.84 -14.16
N CYS A 83 -6.68 6.70 -14.45
CA CYS A 83 -6.78 6.06 -15.75
C CYS A 83 -8.11 5.31 -15.95
N ILE A 84 -8.93 5.13 -14.92
CA ILE A 84 -10.22 4.44 -15.07
C ILE A 84 -11.23 5.39 -15.73
N PRO A 85 -11.88 4.98 -16.82
CA PRO A 85 -12.90 5.78 -17.48
C PRO A 85 -14.12 6.05 -16.56
N ALA A 86 -14.73 7.23 -16.74
CA ALA A 86 -15.97 7.61 -16.07
C ALA A 86 -17.14 6.70 -16.49
N LEU A 87 -18.22 6.68 -15.70
CA LEU A 87 -19.44 5.95 -16.04
C LEU A 87 -20.00 6.45 -17.38
N GLY A 88 -20.44 5.54 -18.24
CA GLY A 88 -21.09 5.92 -19.49
C GLY A 88 -20.14 6.27 -20.64
N THR A 89 -18.82 6.24 -20.44
CA THR A 89 -17.88 6.36 -21.56
C THR A 89 -18.01 5.13 -22.47
N VAL A 90 -18.06 5.37 -23.77
CA VAL A 90 -18.13 4.31 -24.77
C VAL A 90 -16.71 3.80 -25.01
N GLU A 91 -16.46 2.54 -24.67
CA GLU A 91 -15.20 1.88 -25.00
C GLU A 91 -15.14 1.59 -26.50
N ALA A 92 -14.02 1.94 -27.14
CA ALA A 92 -13.81 1.67 -28.55
C ALA A 92 -13.77 0.15 -28.79
N GLY A 93 -14.80 -0.37 -29.49
CA GLY A 93 -14.90 -1.79 -29.85
C GLY A 93 -15.81 -2.64 -28.95
N ALA A 94 -16.41 -2.06 -27.90
CA ALA A 94 -17.43 -2.72 -27.09
C ALA A 94 -18.82 -2.14 -27.39
N ASN A 95 -19.84 -3.01 -27.49
CA ASN A 95 -21.23 -2.62 -27.72
C ASN A 95 -21.93 -2.18 -26.40
N GLY A 96 -21.19 -1.53 -25.49
CA GLY A 96 -21.64 -1.21 -24.14
C GLY A 96 -20.88 -0.03 -23.52
N SER A 97 -21.49 0.58 -22.52
CA SER A 97 -20.89 1.64 -21.70
C SER A 97 -20.07 1.06 -20.56
N THR A 98 -19.02 1.76 -20.14
CA THR A 98 -18.26 1.43 -18.94
C THR A 98 -19.15 1.54 -17.69
N ASN A 99 -18.94 0.64 -16.72
CA ASN A 99 -19.65 0.65 -15.43
C ASN A 99 -19.04 1.64 -14.42
N GLY A 100 -18.07 2.46 -14.85
CA GLY A 100 -17.38 3.46 -14.04
C GLY A 100 -16.46 2.88 -12.95
N LEU A 101 -16.06 3.75 -12.03
CA LEU A 101 -15.07 3.44 -10.99
C LEU A 101 -15.63 2.64 -9.80
N ILE A 102 -16.93 2.84 -9.47
CA ILE A 102 -17.55 2.28 -8.27
C ILE A 102 -17.44 0.75 -8.19
N PRO A 103 -17.74 -0.03 -9.26
CA PRO A 103 -17.60 -1.48 -9.22
C PRO A 103 -16.16 -1.94 -9.01
N VAL A 104 -15.19 -1.23 -9.60
CA VAL A 104 -13.76 -1.53 -9.41
C VAL A 104 -13.38 -1.33 -7.94
N LEU A 105 -13.78 -0.21 -7.34
CA LEU A 105 -13.53 0.05 -5.92
C LEU A 105 -14.20 -0.98 -5.00
N ARG A 106 -15.38 -1.51 -5.34
CA ARG A 106 -16.01 -2.60 -4.58
C ARG A 106 -15.18 -3.89 -4.59
N VAL A 107 -14.54 -4.21 -5.73
CA VAL A 107 -13.61 -5.35 -5.81
C VAL A 107 -12.39 -5.10 -4.91
N TYR A 108 -11.78 -3.92 -5.00
CA TYR A 108 -10.65 -3.55 -4.14
C TYR A 108 -11.00 -3.61 -2.64
N ASN A 109 -12.17 -3.10 -2.25
CA ASN A 109 -12.65 -3.17 -0.87
C ASN A 109 -12.84 -4.62 -0.42
N SER A 110 -13.42 -5.47 -1.26
CA SER A 110 -13.62 -6.89 -0.94
C SER A 110 -12.28 -7.62 -0.80
N THR A 111 -11.31 -7.32 -1.66
CA THR A 111 -9.93 -7.85 -1.56
C THR A 111 -9.21 -7.33 -0.31
N ALA A 112 -9.36 -6.06 0.04
CA ALA A 112 -8.76 -5.49 1.25
C ALA A 112 -9.27 -6.16 2.53
N ARG A 113 -10.56 -6.53 2.57
CA ARG A 113 -11.16 -7.30 3.67
C ARG A 113 -10.75 -8.77 3.67
N PHE A 114 -10.53 -9.35 2.48
CA PHE A 114 -10.06 -10.72 2.35
C PHE A 114 -8.61 -10.87 2.80
N VAL A 115 -7.75 -9.94 2.42
CA VAL A 115 -6.34 -9.93 2.79
C VAL A 115 -6.16 -9.28 4.16
N ASN A 116 -6.37 -10.08 5.21
CA ASN A 116 -6.09 -9.66 6.58
C ASN A 116 -4.58 -9.67 6.86
N GLN A 117 -4.10 -8.63 7.53
CA GLN A 117 -2.67 -8.43 7.82
C GLN A 117 -2.17 -9.31 8.97
N GLY A 118 -2.56 -10.59 9.06
CA GLY A 118 -2.12 -11.54 10.10
C GLY A 118 -2.38 -11.16 11.58
N VAL A 119 -2.82 -9.93 11.84
CA VAL A 119 -2.89 -9.27 13.16
C VAL A 119 -4.16 -8.42 13.19
N ASN A 120 -5.36 -9.02 13.11
CA ASN A 120 -6.69 -8.38 13.27
C ASN A 120 -6.89 -6.95 12.69
N LYS A 121 -6.08 -6.55 11.70
CA LYS A 121 -6.11 -5.25 11.03
C LYS A 121 -6.52 -5.49 9.59
N VAL A 122 -7.58 -4.80 9.21
CA VAL A 122 -8.08 -4.78 7.84
C VAL A 122 -7.07 -4.00 6.99
N GLY A 123 -6.74 -4.52 5.81
CA GLY A 123 -5.90 -3.81 4.85
C GLY A 123 -6.50 -2.44 4.53
N THR A 124 -5.68 -1.39 4.55
CA THR A 124 -6.13 -0.04 4.20
C THR A 124 -5.69 0.28 2.77
N ILE A 125 -6.67 0.49 1.89
CA ILE A 125 -6.45 0.96 0.52
C ILE A 125 -7.16 2.30 0.38
N ALA A 126 -6.40 3.37 0.12
CA ALA A 126 -6.93 4.69 -0.21
C ALA A 126 -6.84 4.89 -1.73
N ALA A 127 -7.93 5.30 -2.38
CA ALA A 127 -7.92 5.61 -3.80
C ALA A 127 -8.05 7.13 -4.01
N GLN A 128 -7.22 7.70 -4.89
CA GLN A 128 -7.28 9.11 -5.26
C GLN A 128 -7.74 9.24 -6.72
N ASN A 129 -8.78 10.04 -6.94
CA ASN A 129 -9.23 10.46 -8.27
C ASN A 129 -9.66 11.94 -8.24
N HIS A 130 -9.39 12.66 -9.33
CA HIS A 130 -9.77 14.06 -9.50
C HIS A 130 -11.07 14.23 -10.30
N LEU A 131 -11.46 13.24 -11.11
CA LEU A 131 -12.56 13.40 -12.08
C LEU A 131 -13.92 12.85 -11.62
N VAL A 132 -13.96 11.99 -10.58
CA VAL A 132 -15.12 11.14 -10.24
C VAL A 132 -15.70 11.47 -8.86
N ILE A 133 -15.61 12.74 -8.43
CA ILE A 133 -16.01 13.16 -7.07
C ILE A 133 -17.54 13.17 -6.89
N PHE A 134 -18.33 13.03 -7.97
CA PHE A 134 -19.79 13.19 -7.96
C PHE A 134 -20.59 12.05 -8.63
N GLU A 135 -19.97 10.91 -8.97
CA GLU A 135 -20.70 9.72 -9.47
C GLU A 135 -21.31 8.85 -8.35
#